data_AF-A0A1R1CDK5-F1
#
_entry.id   AF-A0A1R1CDK5-F1
#
_cell.length_a   1.000
_cell.length_b   1.000
_cell.length_c   1.000
_cell.angle_alpha   90.00
_cell.angle_beta   90.00
_cell.angle_gamma   90.00
#
_symmetry.space_group_name_H-M   'P 1'
#
loop_
_entity.id
_entity.type
_entity.pdbx_description
1 polymer ?
#
loop_
_entity_poly.entity_id
_entity_poly.type
_entity_poly.pdbx_seq_one_letter_code
_entity_poly.pdbx_strand_id
1 'polypeptide(L)'
;MDIRLVKNDELQQAVQLADDVFRKPGQSSMGTSFPFLFAPGLSHSYGAFVDGRLVSFMGLVPFVIHVGDARLNVFSMGAVCTHPDYRGQGIAGQMLDRCKQHAEEAGASLLFISGDRSLYTRVHCYPFGLTEHFTLDAEGAVRLKAAASALQAGDIPLQLRPFQAADVFALHAAAATREVAYEQSVTDLGRMIDAEAYASCMKLEHQTLVAAHGTGSVDSFAVIAAPGRSADSKPPTVIEFAGPAAHVGSLLAEAVERLNLEQLKIPVSWHEQQLLGLLLEAAVPYETKANNGTVYVVNPQRVLEQAFPVADKDHKQVFAITSLEEGSYTVKAGDTSIEVNPAELVSLLFDPLSPHKPLLPDWSTIPLPHTSGLNYI
;
A
#
# COMPACT_ATOMS: atom_id res chain seq x y z
N MET A 1 -32.01 6.71 10.50
CA MET A 1 -30.69 6.41 9.92
C MET A 1 -29.97 5.51 10.91
N ASP A 2 -29.57 4.32 10.48
CA ASP A 2 -28.88 3.32 11.30
C ASP A 2 -27.44 3.15 10.76
N ILE A 3 -26.42 3.39 11.59
CA ILE A 3 -25.01 3.22 11.21
C ILE A 3 -24.44 2.05 11.99
N ARG A 4 -24.03 1.00 11.27
CA ARG A 4 -23.56 -0.26 11.86
C ARG A 4 -22.70 -1.05 10.89
N LEU A 5 -22.10 -2.14 11.38
CA LEU A 5 -21.41 -3.11 10.54
C LEU A 5 -22.35 -3.69 9.48
N VAL A 6 -21.81 -3.84 8.27
CA VAL A 6 -22.50 -4.49 7.13
C VAL A 6 -22.47 -5.99 7.33
N LYS A 7 -23.62 -6.64 7.15
CA LYS A 7 -23.77 -8.10 7.25
C LYS A 7 -23.52 -8.77 5.90
N ASN A 8 -23.24 -10.08 5.93
CA ASN A 8 -22.94 -10.86 4.72
C ASN A 8 -24.09 -10.83 3.68
N ASP A 9 -25.35 -10.83 4.13
CA ASP A 9 -26.54 -10.74 3.27
C ASP A 9 -26.77 -9.32 2.71
N GLU A 10 -26.06 -8.31 3.23
CA GLU A 10 -26.14 -6.92 2.79
C GLU A 10 -25.00 -6.53 1.83
N LEU A 11 -23.97 -7.39 1.65
CA LEU A 11 -22.79 -7.11 0.82
C LEU A 11 -23.15 -6.81 -0.64
N GLN A 12 -24.18 -7.46 -1.19
CA GLN A 12 -24.62 -7.19 -2.56
C GLN A 12 -25.14 -5.75 -2.72
N GLN A 13 -25.77 -5.17 -1.68
CA GLN A 13 -26.17 -3.76 -1.71
C GLN A 13 -24.95 -2.84 -1.67
N ALA A 14 -23.90 -3.22 -0.92
CA ALA A 14 -22.65 -2.49 -0.88
C ALA A 14 -21.92 -2.51 -2.22
N VAL A 15 -21.87 -3.67 -2.89
CA VAL A 15 -21.32 -3.80 -4.25
C VAL A 15 -22.10 -2.92 -5.22
N GLN A 16 -23.43 -3.01 -5.23
CA GLN A 16 -24.25 -2.20 -6.13
C GLN A 16 -24.03 -0.70 -5.93
N LEU A 17 -24.04 -0.24 -4.67
CA LEU A 17 -23.81 1.18 -4.35
C LEU A 17 -22.41 1.62 -4.79
N ALA A 18 -21.38 0.80 -4.54
CA ALA A 18 -20.00 1.12 -4.91
C ALA A 18 -19.82 1.14 -6.44
N ASP A 19 -20.44 0.20 -7.16
CA ASP A 19 -20.41 0.16 -8.62
C ASP A 19 -21.08 1.39 -9.22
N ASP A 20 -22.27 1.76 -8.74
CA ASP A 20 -23.01 2.94 -9.21
C ASP A 20 -22.22 4.25 -9.01
N VAL A 21 -21.37 4.31 -7.97
CA VAL A 21 -20.59 5.51 -7.63
C VAL A 21 -19.23 5.55 -8.32
N PHE A 22 -18.54 4.42 -8.45
CA PHE A 22 -17.13 4.39 -8.87
C PHE A 22 -16.89 3.83 -10.26
N ARG A 23 -17.73 2.90 -10.74
CA ARG A 23 -17.44 2.18 -11.97
C ARG A 23 -18.01 2.89 -13.19
N LYS A 24 -17.22 2.85 -14.26
CA LYS A 24 -17.60 3.30 -15.60
C LYS A 24 -17.70 2.10 -16.55
N PRO A 25 -18.36 2.23 -17.71
CA PRO A 25 -18.35 1.20 -18.72
C PRO A 25 -16.92 0.73 -19.05
N GLY A 26 -16.74 -0.60 -19.07
CA GLY A 26 -15.45 -1.24 -19.32
C GLY A 26 -14.59 -1.50 -18.09
N GLN A 27 -15.05 -1.20 -16.87
CA GLN A 27 -14.38 -1.60 -15.63
C GLN A 27 -15.09 -2.80 -14.99
N SER A 28 -14.29 -3.69 -14.37
CA SER A 28 -14.80 -4.77 -13.53
C SER A 28 -15.59 -4.22 -12.33
N SER A 29 -16.53 -5.01 -11.80
CA SER A 29 -17.26 -4.64 -10.58
C SER A 29 -16.29 -4.42 -9.41
N MET A 30 -16.61 -3.49 -8.52
CA MET A 30 -15.97 -3.32 -7.21
C MET A 30 -15.98 -4.63 -6.42
N GLY A 31 -17.07 -5.41 -6.50
CA GLY A 31 -17.17 -6.69 -5.79
C GLY A 31 -16.14 -7.73 -6.26
N THR A 32 -15.75 -7.69 -7.54
CA THR A 32 -14.72 -8.55 -8.11
C THR A 32 -13.32 -8.05 -7.75
N SER A 33 -13.07 -6.75 -7.92
CA SER A 33 -11.71 -6.21 -7.77
C SER A 33 -11.27 -5.97 -6.33
N PHE A 34 -12.22 -5.87 -5.39
CA PHE A 34 -11.94 -5.61 -3.97
C PHE A 34 -12.51 -6.71 -3.08
N PRO A 35 -12.05 -7.97 -3.25
CA PRO A 35 -12.64 -9.11 -2.56
C PRO A 35 -12.58 -9.02 -1.04
N PHE A 36 -11.57 -8.37 -0.46
CA PHE A 36 -11.47 -8.19 1.00
C PHE A 36 -12.52 -7.25 1.57
N LEU A 37 -13.14 -6.40 0.74
CA LEU A 37 -14.24 -5.54 1.14
C LEU A 37 -15.60 -6.20 0.97
N PHE A 38 -15.76 -7.00 -0.09
CA PHE A 38 -17.09 -7.40 -0.57
C PHE A 38 -17.37 -8.90 -0.52
N ALA A 39 -16.38 -9.75 -0.23
CA ALA A 39 -16.63 -11.17 -0.05
C ALA A 39 -17.21 -11.48 1.33
N PRO A 40 -18.12 -12.48 1.46
CA PRO A 40 -18.64 -12.91 2.74
C PRO A 40 -17.53 -13.32 3.72
N GLY A 41 -17.66 -12.91 4.98
CA GLY A 41 -16.66 -13.19 6.01
C GLY A 41 -16.91 -12.40 7.29
N LEU A 42 -15.85 -12.17 8.07
CA LEU A 42 -15.88 -11.24 9.18
C LEU A 42 -15.74 -9.81 8.62
N SER A 43 -16.87 -9.11 8.51
CA SER A 43 -16.89 -7.74 8.04
C SER A 43 -16.41 -6.77 9.13
N HIS A 44 -15.52 -5.86 8.76
CA HIS A 44 -15.17 -4.68 9.55
C HIS A 44 -15.74 -3.38 8.96
N SER A 45 -16.47 -3.50 7.83
CA SER A 45 -16.98 -2.36 7.08
C SER A 45 -18.29 -1.84 7.64
N TYR A 46 -18.46 -0.52 7.66
CA TYR A 46 -19.67 0.13 8.15
C TYR A 46 -20.57 0.56 6.99
N GLY A 47 -21.88 0.54 7.25
CA GLY A 47 -22.92 1.03 6.36
C GLY A 47 -23.89 1.95 7.09
N ALA A 48 -24.43 2.93 6.37
CA ALA A 48 -25.57 3.73 6.82
C ALA A 48 -26.84 3.26 6.10
N PHE A 49 -27.89 3.00 6.87
CA PHE A 49 -29.15 2.42 6.40
C PHE A 49 -30.35 3.33 6.66
N VAL A 50 -31.22 3.44 5.67
CA VAL A 50 -32.53 4.10 5.75
C VAL A 50 -33.57 3.10 5.29
N ASP A 51 -34.52 2.76 6.16
CA ASP A 51 -35.60 1.79 5.88
C ASP A 51 -35.08 0.45 5.32
N GLY A 52 -33.95 -0.03 5.86
CA GLY A 52 -33.31 -1.29 5.45
C GLY A 52 -32.47 -1.20 4.17
N ARG A 53 -32.46 -0.07 3.47
CA ARG A 53 -31.62 0.17 2.29
C ARG A 53 -30.27 0.77 2.70
N LEU A 54 -29.18 0.21 2.18
CA LEU A 54 -27.85 0.80 2.32
C LEU A 54 -27.72 2.07 1.47
N VAL A 55 -27.44 3.21 2.11
CA VAL A 55 -27.30 4.52 1.45
C VAL A 55 -25.89 5.08 1.51
N SER A 56 -25.02 4.52 2.35
CA SER A 56 -23.60 4.86 2.40
C SER A 56 -22.80 3.65 2.87
N PHE A 57 -21.58 3.50 2.35
CA PHE A 57 -20.65 2.40 2.67
C PHE A 57 -19.25 2.97 2.94
N MET A 58 -18.58 2.43 3.97
CA MET A 58 -17.15 2.65 4.23
C MET A 58 -16.49 1.29 4.43
N GLY A 59 -15.71 0.90 3.43
CA GLY A 59 -14.94 -0.32 3.43
C GLY A 59 -13.78 -0.23 4.40
N LEU A 60 -13.58 -1.25 5.24
CA LEU A 60 -12.50 -1.31 6.21
C LEU A 60 -11.90 -2.73 6.21
N VAL A 61 -10.60 -2.85 5.96
CA VAL A 61 -9.88 -4.14 5.89
C VAL A 61 -8.71 -4.13 6.87
N PRO A 62 -8.63 -5.11 7.79
CA PRO A 62 -7.48 -5.24 8.68
C PRO A 62 -6.29 -5.82 7.93
N PHE A 63 -5.11 -5.29 8.20
CA PHE A 63 -3.85 -5.84 7.73
C PHE A 63 -2.79 -5.80 8.84
N VAL A 64 -1.72 -6.58 8.63
CA VAL A 64 -0.47 -6.43 9.38
C VAL A 64 0.60 -5.95 8.40
N ILE A 65 1.37 -4.93 8.79
CA ILE A 65 2.56 -4.50 8.06
C ILE A 65 3.79 -4.93 8.84
N HIS A 66 4.73 -5.59 8.16
CA HIS A 66 6.06 -5.89 8.68
C HIS A 66 7.03 -4.77 8.38
N VAL A 67 7.92 -4.50 9.33
CA VAL A 67 9.10 -3.63 9.19
C VAL A 67 10.26 -4.33 9.89
N GLY A 68 11.01 -5.13 9.15
CA GLY A 68 11.93 -6.11 9.75
C GLY A 68 11.17 -7.05 10.68
N ASP A 69 11.59 -7.12 11.95
CA ASP A 69 10.90 -7.94 12.97
C ASP A 69 9.66 -7.27 13.59
N ALA A 70 9.44 -5.98 13.29
CA ALA A 70 8.31 -5.22 13.82
C ALA A 70 7.01 -5.54 13.08
N ARG A 71 5.88 -5.49 13.79
CA ARG A 71 4.55 -5.83 13.27
C ARG A 71 3.54 -4.76 13.64
N LEU A 72 3.08 -4.00 12.66
CA LEU A 72 2.08 -2.97 12.83
C LEU A 72 0.70 -3.51 12.46
N ASN A 73 -0.24 -3.49 13.40
CA ASN A 73 -1.64 -3.80 13.13
C ASN A 73 -2.31 -2.55 12.57
N VAL A 74 -2.87 -2.64 11.36
CA VAL A 74 -3.41 -1.47 10.66
C VAL A 74 -4.77 -1.79 10.07
N PHE A 75 -5.53 -0.75 9.77
CA PHE A 75 -6.64 -0.84 8.84
C PHE A 75 -6.34 -0.05 7.58
N SER A 76 -6.83 -0.53 6.45
CA SER A 76 -7.01 0.29 5.27
C SER A 76 -8.49 0.60 5.10
N MET A 77 -8.80 1.81 4.64
CA MET A 77 -10.15 2.26 4.31
C MET A 77 -10.28 2.53 2.80
N GLY A 78 -11.33 1.97 2.21
CA GLY A 78 -11.58 1.97 0.78
C GLY A 78 -13.07 2.00 0.45
N ALA A 79 -13.39 2.09 -0.85
CA ALA A 79 -14.75 2.12 -1.38
C ALA A 79 -15.74 3.08 -0.66
N VAL A 80 -15.26 4.20 -0.14
CA VAL A 80 -16.07 5.15 0.64
C VAL A 80 -17.06 5.90 -0.25
N CYS A 81 -18.33 5.55 -0.15
CA CYS A 81 -19.38 6.11 -1.00
C CYS A 81 -20.67 6.41 -0.25
N THR A 82 -21.37 7.43 -0.74
CA THR A 82 -22.72 7.82 -0.29
C THR A 82 -23.57 8.03 -1.53
N HIS A 83 -24.77 7.43 -1.52
CA HIS A 83 -25.76 7.60 -2.56
C HIS A 83 -26.02 9.10 -2.79
N PRO A 84 -26.11 9.58 -4.05
CA PRO A 84 -26.22 11.01 -4.36
C PRO A 84 -27.27 11.76 -3.54
N ASP A 85 -28.46 11.18 -3.38
CA ASP A 85 -29.60 11.77 -2.66
C ASP A 85 -29.38 11.93 -1.14
N TYR A 86 -28.36 11.28 -0.58
CA TYR A 86 -28.07 11.29 0.85
C TYR A 86 -26.80 12.09 1.19
N ARG A 87 -26.19 12.76 0.20
CA ARG A 87 -24.98 13.58 0.40
C ARG A 87 -25.30 14.89 1.12
N GLY A 88 -24.28 15.48 1.76
CA GLY A 88 -24.41 16.76 2.46
C GLY A 88 -25.10 16.68 3.83
N GLN A 89 -25.48 15.48 4.29
CA GLN A 89 -26.20 15.26 5.55
C GLN A 89 -25.28 14.86 6.72
N GLY A 90 -23.96 14.95 6.55
CA GLY A 90 -22.99 14.58 7.59
C GLY A 90 -22.78 13.07 7.82
N ILE A 91 -23.42 12.20 7.02
CA ILE A 91 -23.34 10.73 7.15
C ILE A 91 -21.89 10.23 7.09
N ALA A 92 -21.11 10.69 6.10
CA ALA A 92 -19.73 10.26 5.94
C ALA A 92 -18.86 10.60 7.17
N GLY A 93 -19.06 11.78 7.78
CA GLY A 93 -18.33 12.15 9.01
C GLY A 93 -18.66 11.20 10.16
N GLN A 94 -19.95 10.94 10.40
CA GLN A 94 -20.40 10.03 11.47
C GLN A 94 -19.88 8.60 11.26
N MET A 95 -19.87 8.10 10.02
CA MET A 95 -19.32 6.79 9.72
C MET A 95 -17.80 6.74 9.91
N LEU A 96 -17.08 7.81 9.55
CA LEU A 96 -15.64 7.87 9.72
C LEU A 96 -15.27 7.83 11.21
N ASP A 97 -15.99 8.55 12.07
CA ASP A 97 -15.81 8.48 13.52
C ASP A 97 -16.02 7.06 14.06
N ARG A 98 -17.03 6.34 13.55
CA ARG A 98 -17.25 4.93 13.90
C ARG A 98 -16.11 4.03 13.45
N CYS A 99 -15.58 4.21 12.24
CA CYS A 99 -14.43 3.45 11.76
C CYS A 99 -13.16 3.72 12.59
N LYS A 100 -12.92 4.97 12.99
CA LYS A 100 -11.78 5.34 13.87
C LYS A 100 -11.91 4.70 15.24
N GLN A 101 -13.10 4.73 15.83
CA GLN A 101 -13.40 4.05 17.09
C GLN A 101 -13.17 2.54 16.97
N HIS A 102 -13.70 1.92 15.91
CA HIS A 102 -13.51 0.48 15.64
C HIS A 102 -12.02 0.12 15.50
N ALA A 103 -11.23 0.95 14.80
CA ALA A 103 -9.79 0.74 14.66
C ALA A 103 -9.05 0.80 16.01
N GLU A 104 -9.42 1.73 16.89
CA GLU A 104 -8.85 1.84 18.24
C GLU A 104 -9.23 0.62 19.09
N GLU A 105 -10.51 0.23 19.10
CA GLU A 105 -11.01 -0.93 19.86
C GLU A 105 -10.39 -2.26 19.40
N ALA A 106 -10.06 -2.37 18.12
CA ALA A 106 -9.38 -3.52 17.54
C ALA A 106 -7.85 -3.51 17.74
N GLY A 107 -7.28 -2.46 18.33
CA GLY A 107 -5.85 -2.36 18.60
C GLY A 107 -4.99 -2.05 17.36
N ALA A 108 -5.56 -1.37 16.36
CA ALA A 108 -4.79 -0.88 15.22
C ALA A 108 -3.98 0.36 15.59
N SER A 109 -2.75 0.49 15.11
CA SER A 109 -1.93 1.69 15.30
C SER A 109 -2.17 2.75 14.23
N LEU A 110 -2.55 2.31 13.02
CA LEU A 110 -2.72 3.18 11.84
C LEU A 110 -4.01 2.85 11.07
N LEU A 111 -4.55 3.88 10.42
CA LEU A 111 -5.64 3.79 9.45
C LEU A 111 -5.19 4.46 8.14
N PHE A 112 -5.00 3.66 7.09
CA PHE A 112 -4.66 4.14 5.75
C PHE A 112 -5.90 4.48 4.93
N ILE A 113 -5.81 5.53 4.12
CA ILE A 113 -6.90 6.00 3.28
C ILE A 113 -6.33 6.38 1.92
N SER A 114 -6.85 5.82 0.82
CA SER A 114 -6.34 6.09 -0.54
C SER A 114 -6.63 7.50 -1.08
N GLY A 115 -7.41 8.33 -0.35
CA GLY A 115 -7.81 9.67 -0.76
C GLY A 115 -7.30 10.79 0.15
N ASP A 116 -7.35 12.01 -0.38
CA ASP A 116 -6.83 13.26 0.21
C ASP A 116 -7.90 14.37 0.30
N ARG A 117 -9.18 14.01 0.12
CA ARG A 117 -10.29 14.97 0.11
C ARG A 117 -10.51 15.61 1.48
N SER A 118 -11.28 16.71 1.50
CA SER A 118 -11.61 17.47 2.71
C SER A 118 -12.29 16.66 3.83
N LEU A 119 -12.91 15.53 3.51
CA LEU A 119 -13.42 14.57 4.49
C LEU A 119 -12.28 14.08 5.41
N TYR A 120 -11.09 13.82 4.87
CA TYR A 120 -9.97 13.22 5.57
C TYR A 120 -9.00 14.27 6.13
N THR A 121 -8.69 15.30 5.35
CA THR A 121 -7.71 16.33 5.78
C THR A 121 -8.17 17.14 6.99
N ARG A 122 -9.49 17.25 7.21
CA ARG A 122 -10.07 17.90 8.40
C ARG A 122 -10.05 17.04 9.66
N VAL A 123 -9.79 15.74 9.55
CA VAL A 123 -9.79 14.80 10.68
C VAL A 123 -8.43 14.15 10.91
N HIS A 124 -7.37 14.90 10.60
CA HIS A 124 -5.97 14.54 10.87
C HIS A 124 -5.45 13.34 10.05
N CYS A 125 -5.97 13.15 8.84
CA CYS A 125 -5.35 12.26 7.87
C CYS A 125 -4.35 13.06 7.02
N TYR A 126 -3.08 12.67 7.04
CA TYR A 126 -2.01 13.41 6.37
C TYR A 126 -1.23 12.53 5.39
N PRO A 127 -0.63 13.12 4.33
CA PRO A 127 0.34 12.42 3.49
C PRO A 127 1.50 11.89 4.33
N PHE A 128 2.12 10.80 3.88
CA PHE A 128 3.19 10.11 4.60
C PHE A 128 4.17 9.47 3.63
N GLY A 129 5.37 9.14 4.12
CA GLY A 129 6.36 8.44 3.33
C GLY A 129 6.89 9.24 2.14
N LEU A 130 7.77 8.59 1.40
CA LEU A 130 8.39 9.11 0.19
C LEU A 130 8.51 7.97 -0.81
N THR A 131 8.11 8.23 -2.05
CA THR A 131 8.16 7.29 -3.17
C THR A 131 8.80 8.00 -4.36
N GLU A 132 9.81 7.36 -4.93
CA GLU A 132 10.41 7.78 -6.19
C GLU A 132 9.64 7.13 -7.34
N HIS A 133 9.13 7.95 -8.26
CA HIS A 133 8.35 7.48 -9.40
C HIS A 133 9.20 7.53 -10.67
N PHE A 134 9.83 6.41 -10.98
CA PHE A 134 10.65 6.28 -12.19
C PHE A 134 9.78 6.08 -13.44
N THR A 135 10.30 6.50 -14.58
CA THR A 135 9.71 6.26 -15.90
C THR A 135 10.72 5.52 -16.78
N LEU A 136 10.48 4.23 -16.99
CA LEU A 136 11.33 3.36 -17.79
C LEU A 136 10.79 3.26 -19.23
N ASP A 137 11.55 3.76 -20.20
CA ASP A 137 11.29 3.57 -21.63
C ASP A 137 12.15 2.43 -22.21
N ALA A 138 12.09 2.21 -23.52
CA ALA A 138 12.85 1.15 -24.19
C ALA A 138 14.39 1.33 -24.06
N GLU A 139 14.91 2.55 -24.14
CA GLU A 139 16.34 2.80 -24.00
C GLU A 139 16.79 2.61 -22.54
N GLY A 140 15.99 3.08 -21.59
CA GLY A 140 16.16 2.86 -20.17
C GLY A 140 16.11 1.37 -19.83
N ALA A 141 15.23 0.58 -20.45
CA ALA A 141 15.17 -0.87 -20.27
C ALA A 141 16.46 -1.56 -20.70
N VAL A 142 17.06 -1.16 -21.83
CA VAL A 142 18.37 -1.67 -22.27
C VAL A 142 19.46 -1.36 -21.24
N ARG A 143 19.52 -0.12 -20.73
CA ARG A 143 20.50 0.27 -19.70
C ARG A 143 20.28 -0.48 -18.39
N LEU A 144 19.03 -0.60 -17.95
CA LEU A 144 18.66 -1.31 -16.73
C LEU A 144 19.02 -2.79 -16.80
N LYS A 145 18.77 -3.44 -17.95
CA LYS A 145 19.15 -4.84 -18.20
C LYS A 145 20.66 -5.04 -18.12
N ALA A 146 21.44 -4.10 -18.68
CA ALA A 146 22.90 -4.14 -18.60
C ALA A 146 23.41 -3.97 -17.15
N ALA A 147 22.89 -2.97 -16.42
CA ALA A 147 23.25 -2.73 -15.02
C ALA A 147 22.87 -3.93 -14.13
N ALA A 148 21.67 -4.49 -14.32
CA ALA A 148 21.21 -5.67 -13.61
C ALA A 148 22.10 -6.89 -13.87
N SER A 149 22.50 -7.11 -15.14
CA SER A 149 23.38 -8.22 -15.51
C SER A 149 24.77 -8.10 -14.89
N ALA A 150 25.28 -6.89 -14.70
CA ALA A 150 26.59 -6.66 -14.07
C ALA A 150 26.61 -7.02 -12.57
N LEU A 151 25.46 -7.00 -11.90
CA LEU A 151 25.30 -7.36 -10.48
C LEU A 151 24.98 -8.85 -10.26
N GLN A 152 24.62 -9.58 -11.31
CA GLN A 152 24.34 -11.02 -11.19
C GLN A 152 25.65 -11.78 -10.97
N ALA A 153 25.70 -12.54 -9.88
CA ALA A 153 26.82 -13.42 -9.56
C ALA A 153 26.44 -14.87 -9.90
N GLY A 154 27.24 -15.52 -10.76
CA GLY A 154 27.13 -16.95 -11.07
C GLY A 154 26.82 -17.24 -12.53
N ASP A 155 27.12 -18.49 -12.93
CA ASP A 155 26.98 -18.95 -14.31
C ASP A 155 25.60 -19.57 -14.61
N ILE A 156 24.70 -19.63 -13.62
CA ILE A 156 23.38 -20.24 -13.81
C ILE A 156 22.47 -19.20 -14.48
N PRO A 157 21.91 -19.49 -15.66
CA PRO A 157 21.09 -18.53 -16.39
C PRO A 157 19.75 -18.29 -15.68
N LEU A 158 19.42 -17.02 -15.49
CA LEU A 158 18.13 -16.57 -14.98
C LEU A 158 17.06 -16.70 -16.07
N GLN A 159 15.99 -17.46 -15.80
CA GLN A 159 14.84 -17.56 -16.69
C GLN A 159 13.79 -16.52 -16.30
N LEU A 160 13.47 -15.62 -17.24
CA LEU A 160 12.40 -14.64 -17.10
C LEU A 160 11.17 -15.15 -17.86
N ARG A 161 10.05 -15.33 -17.16
CA ARG A 161 8.83 -15.91 -17.75
C ARG A 161 7.56 -15.41 -17.06
N PRO A 162 6.39 -15.56 -17.69
CA PRO A 162 5.12 -15.37 -17.00
C PRO A 162 4.98 -16.30 -15.79
N PHE A 163 4.35 -15.77 -14.75
CA PHE A 163 3.87 -16.53 -13.59
C PHE A 163 2.89 -17.63 -14.01
N GLN A 164 2.97 -18.78 -13.35
CA GLN A 164 2.03 -19.87 -13.50
C GLN A 164 1.42 -20.23 -12.14
N ALA A 165 0.19 -20.73 -12.09
CA ALA A 165 -0.47 -21.10 -10.84
C ALA A 165 0.35 -22.11 -10.00
N ALA A 166 1.15 -22.97 -10.65
CA ALA A 166 2.04 -23.91 -9.97
C ALA A 166 3.18 -23.24 -9.18
N ASP A 167 3.50 -21.97 -9.49
CA ASP A 167 4.55 -21.20 -8.81
C ASP A 167 4.09 -20.60 -7.47
N VAL A 168 2.80 -20.72 -7.10
CA VAL A 168 2.20 -19.93 -6.01
C VAL A 168 2.96 -19.99 -4.67
N PHE A 169 3.51 -21.16 -4.32
CA PHE A 169 4.31 -21.31 -3.10
C PHE A 169 5.69 -20.65 -3.21
N ALA A 170 6.34 -20.77 -4.37
CA ALA A 170 7.64 -20.14 -4.60
C ALA A 170 7.50 -18.60 -4.71
N LEU A 171 6.42 -18.13 -5.35
CA LEU A 171 6.05 -16.72 -5.40
C LEU A 171 5.83 -16.15 -4.00
N HIS A 172 5.08 -16.87 -3.14
CA HIS A 172 4.86 -16.48 -1.75
C HIS A 172 6.17 -16.45 -0.95
N ALA A 173 7.04 -17.44 -1.14
CA ALA A 173 8.36 -17.45 -0.50
C ALA A 173 9.22 -16.25 -0.91
N ALA A 174 9.23 -15.87 -2.19
CA ALA A 174 9.90 -14.66 -2.66
C ALA A 174 9.26 -13.39 -2.08
N ALA A 175 7.93 -13.32 -2.00
CA ALA A 175 7.20 -12.21 -1.38
C ALA A 175 7.54 -12.05 0.12
N ALA A 176 7.80 -13.15 0.82
CA ALA A 176 8.12 -13.15 2.25
C ALA A 176 9.53 -12.63 2.57
N THR A 177 10.39 -12.39 1.58
CA THR A 177 11.74 -11.83 1.81
C THR A 177 11.74 -10.29 1.89
N ARG A 178 10.61 -9.63 1.63
CA ARG A 178 10.50 -8.17 1.74
C ARG A 178 10.59 -7.75 3.21
N GLU A 179 11.45 -6.79 3.51
CA GLU A 179 11.62 -6.26 4.88
C GLU A 179 10.45 -5.35 5.29
N VAL A 180 9.85 -4.64 4.33
CA VAL A 180 8.74 -3.71 4.56
C VAL A 180 7.57 -4.09 3.66
N ALA A 181 6.58 -4.80 4.18
CA ALA A 181 5.48 -5.31 3.38
C ALA A 181 4.24 -5.61 4.21
N TYR A 182 3.09 -5.67 3.54
CA TYR A 182 1.91 -6.30 4.11
C TYR A 182 2.16 -7.80 4.34
N GLU A 183 1.71 -8.33 5.48
CA GLU A 183 1.62 -9.76 5.70
C GLU A 183 0.56 -10.34 4.76
N GLN A 184 0.94 -11.37 4.01
CA GLN A 184 0.08 -12.00 3.02
C GLN A 184 0.21 -13.51 3.17
N SER A 185 -0.92 -14.22 3.30
CA SER A 185 -0.91 -15.67 3.12
C SER A 185 -0.73 -16.04 1.64
N VAL A 186 -0.42 -17.32 1.38
CA VAL A 186 -0.38 -17.86 0.02
C VAL A 186 -1.69 -17.58 -0.74
N THR A 187 -2.83 -17.73 -0.04
CA THR A 187 -4.16 -17.49 -0.61
C THR A 187 -4.40 -16.00 -0.87
N ASP A 188 -4.00 -15.13 0.04
CA ASP A 188 -4.20 -13.68 -0.11
C ASP A 188 -3.42 -13.16 -1.31
N LEU A 189 -2.15 -13.56 -1.44
CA LEU A 189 -1.28 -13.13 -2.54
C LEU A 189 -1.88 -13.53 -3.91
N GLY A 190 -2.26 -14.80 -4.07
CA GLY A 190 -2.89 -15.28 -5.30
C GLY A 190 -4.21 -14.56 -5.60
N ARG A 191 -5.04 -14.34 -4.58
CA ARG A 191 -6.32 -13.64 -4.71
C ARG A 191 -6.16 -12.17 -5.11
N MET A 192 -5.16 -11.47 -4.56
CA MET A 192 -4.90 -10.06 -4.90
C MET A 192 -4.35 -9.90 -6.31
N ILE A 193 -3.49 -10.82 -6.76
CA ILE A 193 -2.99 -10.81 -8.13
C ILE A 193 -4.14 -10.98 -9.11
N ASP A 194 -5.06 -11.92 -8.85
CA ASP A 194 -6.23 -12.19 -9.70
C ASP A 194 -7.31 -11.09 -9.64
N ALA A 195 -7.45 -10.40 -8.51
CA ALA A 195 -8.46 -9.36 -8.33
C ALA A 195 -8.14 -8.05 -9.08
N GLU A 196 -6.86 -7.78 -9.36
CA GLU A 196 -6.43 -6.61 -10.13
C GLU A 196 -6.93 -5.27 -9.57
N ALA A 197 -6.99 -5.14 -8.25
CA ALA A 197 -7.66 -4.03 -7.55
C ALA A 197 -7.33 -2.64 -8.14
N TYR A 198 -6.07 -2.20 -7.98
CA TYR A 198 -5.61 -0.91 -8.48
C TYR A 198 -5.58 -0.83 -10.01
N ALA A 199 -5.17 -1.91 -10.69
CA ALA A 199 -5.14 -1.97 -12.16
C ALA A 199 -6.52 -1.76 -12.78
N SER A 200 -7.57 -2.34 -12.20
CA SER A 200 -8.97 -2.18 -12.64
C SER A 200 -9.44 -0.72 -12.59
N CYS A 201 -9.01 0.04 -11.58
CA CYS A 201 -9.30 1.47 -11.47
C CYS A 201 -8.67 2.26 -12.62
N MET A 202 -7.57 1.76 -13.16
CA MET A 202 -6.77 2.36 -14.23
C MET A 202 -7.09 1.79 -15.63
N LYS A 203 -8.05 0.86 -15.72
CA LYS A 203 -8.38 0.06 -16.92
C LYS A 203 -7.18 -0.70 -17.47
N LEU A 204 -6.35 -1.21 -16.56
CA LEU A 204 -5.20 -2.08 -16.81
C LEU A 204 -5.52 -3.49 -16.31
N GLU A 205 -4.75 -4.47 -16.77
CA GLU A 205 -4.79 -5.86 -16.33
C GLU A 205 -3.42 -6.23 -15.74
N HIS A 206 -3.37 -7.15 -14.78
CA HIS A 206 -2.12 -7.61 -14.22
C HIS A 206 -1.40 -8.56 -15.18
N GLN A 207 -0.09 -8.37 -15.30
CA GLN A 207 0.85 -9.24 -15.98
C GLN A 207 1.98 -9.54 -14.99
N THR A 208 1.99 -10.75 -14.44
CA THR A 208 3.00 -11.15 -13.46
C THR A 208 4.13 -11.89 -14.14
N LEU A 209 5.35 -11.39 -13.98
CA LEU A 209 6.58 -12.03 -14.43
C LEU A 209 7.36 -12.56 -13.24
N VAL A 210 8.04 -13.69 -13.43
CA VAL A 210 8.90 -14.32 -12.43
C VAL A 210 10.30 -14.52 -13.00
N ALA A 211 11.30 -14.39 -12.14
CA ALA A 211 12.69 -14.74 -12.42
C ALA A 211 13.03 -16.02 -11.65
N ALA A 212 13.62 -17.00 -12.33
CA ALA A 212 13.88 -18.32 -11.77
C ALA A 212 15.15 -18.95 -12.34
N HIS A 213 15.99 -19.54 -11.49
CA HIS A 213 17.13 -20.36 -11.93
C HIS A 213 16.77 -21.81 -12.30
N GLY A 214 15.52 -22.25 -12.09
CA GLY A 214 15.09 -23.61 -12.42
C GLY A 214 13.57 -23.80 -12.47
N THR A 215 13.14 -24.98 -12.90
CA THR A 215 11.72 -25.33 -12.94
C THR A 215 11.17 -25.46 -11.51
N GLY A 216 10.09 -24.75 -11.21
CA GLY A 216 9.45 -24.75 -9.89
C GLY A 216 10.11 -23.86 -8.84
N SER A 217 11.15 -23.10 -9.20
CA SER A 217 11.64 -21.99 -8.37
C SER A 217 11.10 -20.65 -8.86
N VAL A 218 10.99 -19.71 -7.93
CA VAL A 218 10.77 -18.29 -8.17
C VAL A 218 11.67 -17.57 -7.19
N ASP A 219 12.69 -16.91 -7.71
CA ASP A 219 13.65 -16.15 -6.92
C ASP A 219 13.18 -14.70 -6.76
N SER A 220 12.38 -14.22 -7.71
CA SER A 220 11.84 -12.86 -7.74
C SER A 220 10.60 -12.77 -8.60
N PHE A 221 9.77 -11.76 -8.38
CA PHE A 221 8.63 -11.47 -9.24
C PHE A 221 8.41 -9.97 -9.39
N ALA A 222 7.67 -9.61 -10.43
CA ALA A 222 7.09 -8.29 -10.62
C ALA A 222 5.65 -8.44 -11.14
N VAL A 223 4.71 -7.78 -10.49
CA VAL A 223 3.32 -7.63 -10.95
C VAL A 223 3.23 -6.30 -11.68
N ILE A 224 2.92 -6.34 -12.97
CA ILE A 224 2.82 -5.15 -13.83
C ILE A 224 1.35 -4.93 -14.17
N ALA A 225 0.81 -3.76 -13.91
CA ALA A 225 -0.45 -3.34 -14.51
C ALA A 225 -0.17 -2.79 -15.90
N ALA A 226 -0.63 -3.50 -16.94
CA ALA A 226 -0.38 -3.18 -18.33
C ALA A 226 -1.69 -3.03 -19.12
N PRO A 227 -1.68 -2.32 -20.26
CA PRO A 227 -2.83 -2.21 -21.15
C PRO A 227 -3.33 -3.59 -21.53
N GLY A 228 -4.57 -3.88 -21.13
CA GLY A 228 -5.31 -5.06 -21.57
C GLY A 228 -6.13 -4.73 -22.80
N ARG A 229 -7.45 -4.94 -22.70
CA ARG A 229 -8.39 -4.75 -23.83
C ARG A 229 -8.84 -3.30 -24.08
N SER A 230 -8.51 -2.37 -23.19
CA SER A 230 -9.01 -0.99 -23.24
C SER A 230 -8.02 -0.02 -23.92
N ALA A 231 -8.47 0.69 -24.95
CA ALA A 231 -7.68 1.73 -25.62
C ALA A 231 -7.48 3.01 -24.79
N ASP A 232 -8.32 3.26 -23.78
CA ASP A 232 -8.28 4.44 -22.91
C ASP A 232 -7.59 4.16 -21.54
N SER A 233 -6.65 3.21 -21.50
CA SER A 233 -5.97 2.86 -20.25
C SER A 233 -4.99 3.95 -19.81
N LYS A 234 -4.74 4.02 -18.50
CA LYS A 234 -3.65 4.88 -17.97
C LYS A 234 -2.28 4.29 -18.33
N PRO A 235 -1.16 5.03 -18.14
CA PRO A 235 0.16 4.48 -18.37
C PRO A 235 0.40 3.20 -17.55
N PRO A 236 1.10 2.19 -18.11
CA PRO A 236 1.47 0.97 -17.39
C PRO A 236 2.26 1.31 -16.13
N THR A 237 2.08 0.53 -15.06
CA THR A 237 2.78 0.74 -13.79
C THR A 237 3.10 -0.58 -13.09
N VAL A 238 4.20 -0.60 -12.36
CA VAL A 238 4.51 -1.69 -11.43
C VAL A 238 3.56 -1.61 -10.24
N ILE A 239 2.99 -2.74 -9.86
CA ILE A 239 2.08 -2.90 -8.73
C ILE A 239 2.82 -3.44 -7.51
N GLU A 240 3.63 -4.46 -7.70
CA GLU A 240 4.34 -5.14 -6.61
C GLU A 240 5.57 -5.84 -7.17
N PHE A 241 6.63 -5.96 -6.37
CA PHE A 241 7.79 -6.75 -6.70
C PHE A 241 8.42 -7.34 -5.44
N ALA A 242 9.20 -8.41 -5.61
CA ALA A 242 10.05 -8.93 -4.54
C ALA A 242 11.25 -9.68 -5.11
N GLY A 243 12.31 -9.76 -4.30
CA GLY A 243 13.56 -10.46 -4.61
C GLY A 243 14.74 -9.51 -4.86
N PRO A 244 15.93 -10.04 -5.16
CA PRO A 244 17.13 -9.22 -5.38
C PRO A 244 16.95 -8.15 -6.45
N ALA A 245 17.49 -6.95 -6.20
CA ALA A 245 17.32 -5.80 -7.10
C ALA A 245 17.74 -6.09 -8.54
N ALA A 246 18.79 -6.87 -8.76
CA ALA A 246 19.24 -7.28 -10.10
C ALA A 246 18.19 -8.15 -10.85
N HIS A 247 17.51 -9.06 -10.15
CA HIS A 247 16.44 -9.85 -10.75
C HIS A 247 15.22 -9.00 -11.04
N VAL A 248 14.82 -8.14 -10.09
CA VAL A 248 13.69 -7.21 -10.27
C VAL A 248 13.98 -6.27 -11.45
N GLY A 249 15.16 -5.66 -11.53
CA GLY A 249 15.55 -4.82 -12.67
C GLY A 249 15.48 -5.55 -14.02
N SER A 250 15.89 -6.83 -14.05
CA SER A 250 15.75 -7.68 -15.24
C SER A 250 14.29 -7.92 -15.61
N LEU A 251 13.41 -8.17 -14.63
CA LEU A 251 11.97 -8.35 -14.84
C LEU A 251 11.29 -7.07 -15.34
N LEU A 252 11.69 -5.90 -14.84
CA LEU A 252 11.15 -4.61 -15.27
C LEU A 252 11.55 -4.28 -16.71
N ALA A 253 12.82 -4.53 -17.08
CA ALA A 253 13.27 -4.38 -18.46
C ALA A 253 12.57 -5.37 -19.40
N GLU A 254 12.45 -6.63 -18.98
CA GLU A 254 11.71 -7.67 -19.72
C GLU A 254 10.23 -7.29 -19.90
N ALA A 255 9.59 -6.67 -18.90
CA ALA A 255 8.20 -6.22 -19.02
C ALA A 255 8.02 -5.18 -20.13
N VAL A 256 8.93 -4.21 -20.26
CA VAL A 256 8.91 -3.21 -21.33
C VAL A 256 9.05 -3.87 -22.70
N GLU A 257 10.01 -4.78 -22.85
CA GLU A 257 10.26 -5.50 -24.11
C GLU A 257 9.09 -6.45 -24.47
N ARG A 258 8.72 -7.34 -23.56
CA ARG A 258 7.71 -8.40 -23.78
C ARG A 258 6.31 -7.85 -24.03
N LEU A 259 5.94 -6.81 -23.29
CA LEU A 259 4.61 -6.22 -23.39
C LEU A 259 4.56 -5.05 -24.39
N ASN A 260 5.69 -4.75 -25.06
CA ASN A 260 5.83 -3.66 -26.03
C ASN A 260 5.33 -2.32 -25.48
N LEU A 261 5.81 -1.96 -24.29
CA LEU A 261 5.39 -0.74 -23.59
C LEU A 261 6.22 0.46 -24.07
N GLU A 262 5.56 1.58 -24.37
CA GLU A 262 6.26 2.84 -24.61
C GLU A 262 6.99 3.35 -23.36
N GLN A 263 6.36 3.17 -22.20
CA GLN A 263 6.91 3.49 -20.88
C GLN A 263 6.29 2.62 -19.79
N LEU A 264 7.03 2.38 -18.72
CA LEU A 264 6.57 1.74 -17.50
C LEU A 264 6.85 2.65 -16.30
N LYS A 265 5.81 2.97 -15.52
CA LYS A 265 5.94 3.71 -14.26
C LYS A 265 6.36 2.75 -13.15
N ILE A 266 7.38 3.12 -12.37
CA ILE A 266 7.93 2.27 -11.31
C ILE A 266 7.94 3.09 -10.01
N PRO A 267 6.89 3.01 -9.18
CA PRO A 267 6.93 3.56 -7.83
C PRO A 267 7.87 2.70 -6.98
N VAL A 268 8.88 3.34 -6.37
CA VAL A 268 9.84 2.69 -5.48
C VAL A 268 9.88 3.46 -4.18
N SER A 269 9.50 2.81 -3.07
CA SER A 269 9.52 3.44 -1.75
C SER A 269 10.95 3.74 -1.30
N TRP A 270 11.13 4.80 -0.52
CA TRP A 270 12.45 5.30 -0.12
C TRP A 270 13.35 4.28 0.60
N HIS A 271 12.81 3.22 1.18
CA HIS A 271 13.61 2.19 1.88
C HIS A 271 14.19 1.12 0.93
N GLU A 272 13.72 1.04 -0.33
CA GLU A 272 14.16 0.08 -1.35
C GLU A 272 15.50 0.48 -1.99
N GLN A 273 16.52 0.71 -1.14
CA GLN A 273 17.79 1.35 -1.52
C GLN A 273 18.54 0.63 -2.65
N GLN A 274 18.48 -0.70 -2.71
CA GLN A 274 19.17 -1.47 -3.74
C GLN A 274 18.55 -1.27 -5.12
N LEU A 275 17.20 -1.30 -5.20
CA LEU A 275 16.49 -1.06 -6.45
C LEU A 275 16.60 0.41 -6.88
N LEU A 276 16.52 1.35 -5.94
CA LEU A 276 16.76 2.78 -6.19
C LEU A 276 18.14 2.99 -6.81
N GLY A 277 19.19 2.44 -6.20
CA GLY A 277 20.56 2.53 -6.71
C GLY A 277 20.69 1.99 -8.13
N LEU A 278 20.08 0.84 -8.41
CA LEU A 278 20.11 0.22 -9.73
C LEU A 278 19.41 1.07 -10.81
N LEU A 279 18.24 1.65 -10.50
CA LEU A 279 17.51 2.52 -11.42
C LEU A 279 18.24 3.84 -11.68
N LEU A 280 18.91 4.39 -10.67
CA LEU A 280 19.76 5.58 -10.80
C LEU A 280 21.00 5.29 -11.65
N GLU A 281 21.67 4.15 -11.45
CA GLU A 281 22.81 3.71 -12.27
C GLU A 281 22.42 3.54 -13.74
N ALA A 282 21.23 3.01 -14.00
CA ALA A 282 20.65 2.91 -15.34
C ALA A 282 20.17 4.25 -15.92
N ALA A 283 20.34 5.36 -15.20
CA ALA A 283 19.91 6.71 -15.58
C ALA A 283 18.42 6.75 -15.99
N VAL A 284 17.56 6.10 -15.21
CA VAL A 284 16.10 6.15 -15.41
C VAL A 284 15.57 7.44 -14.77
N PRO A 285 14.84 8.29 -15.52
CA PRO A 285 14.31 9.54 -14.97
C PRO A 285 13.23 9.28 -13.92
N TYR A 286 13.16 10.12 -12.89
CA TYR A 286 12.20 9.98 -11.81
C TYR A 286 11.75 11.33 -11.25
N GLU A 287 10.68 11.29 -10.48
CA GLU A 287 10.19 12.39 -9.65
C GLU A 287 9.87 11.89 -8.24
N THR A 288 10.13 12.71 -7.23
CA THR A 288 9.88 12.39 -5.83
C THR A 288 8.49 12.85 -5.40
N LYS A 289 7.73 11.97 -4.76
CA LYS A 289 6.39 12.27 -4.22
C LYS A 289 6.21 11.65 -2.84
N ALA A 290 5.20 12.13 -2.10
CA ALA A 290 4.69 11.38 -0.96
C ALA A 290 4.13 10.01 -1.41
N ASN A 291 4.04 9.06 -0.48
CA ASN A 291 3.31 7.82 -0.75
C ASN A 291 1.84 8.13 -1.08
N ASN A 292 1.16 7.20 -1.74
CA ASN A 292 -0.21 7.45 -2.17
C ASN A 292 -1.18 7.44 -0.97
N GLY A 293 -2.15 8.35 -1.00
CA GLY A 293 -3.15 8.48 0.05
C GLY A 293 -2.66 9.22 1.31
N THR A 294 -3.36 8.98 2.40
CA THR A 294 -3.14 9.59 3.71
C THR A 294 -3.19 8.54 4.81
N VAL A 295 -2.63 8.87 5.97
CA VAL A 295 -2.66 8.04 7.17
C VAL A 295 -3.24 8.83 8.33
N TYR A 296 -4.10 8.18 9.11
CA TYR A 296 -4.50 8.61 10.44
C TYR A 296 -3.77 7.77 11.49
N VAL A 297 -3.08 8.44 12.42
CA VAL A 297 -2.48 7.78 13.58
C VAL A 297 -3.58 7.51 14.58
N VAL A 298 -3.96 6.23 14.71
CA VAL A 298 -5.02 5.79 15.60
C VAL A 298 -4.57 5.93 17.05
N ASN A 299 -3.35 5.46 17.34
CA ASN A 299 -2.74 5.58 18.66
C ASN A 299 -1.21 5.73 18.52
N PRO A 300 -0.64 6.92 18.80
CA PRO A 300 0.79 7.18 18.63
C PRO A 300 1.70 6.29 19.48
N GLN A 301 1.31 6.04 20.73
CA GLN A 301 2.10 5.19 21.63
C GLN A 301 2.12 3.74 21.11
N ARG A 302 0.99 3.24 20.61
CA ARG A 302 0.90 1.92 19.98
C ARG A 302 1.75 1.81 18.71
N VAL A 303 1.91 2.89 17.95
CA VAL A 303 2.84 2.91 16.80
C VAL A 303 4.26 2.61 17.28
N LEU A 304 4.72 3.24 18.36
CA LEU A 304 6.07 2.99 18.90
C LEU A 304 6.23 1.57 19.43
N GLU A 305 5.26 1.08 20.21
CA GLU A 305 5.27 -0.28 20.76
C GLU A 305 5.35 -1.35 19.67
N GLN A 306 4.65 -1.13 18.56
CA GLN A 306 4.62 -2.05 17.42
C GLN A 306 5.84 -1.92 16.52
N ALA A 307 6.33 -0.70 16.27
CA ALA A 307 7.45 -0.43 15.37
C ALA A 307 8.84 -0.68 16.01
N PHE A 308 8.95 -0.58 17.33
CA PHE A 308 10.22 -0.72 18.06
C PHE A 308 10.14 -1.71 19.25
N PRO A 309 9.74 -2.97 19.03
CA PRO A 309 9.41 -3.90 20.11
C PRO A 309 10.61 -4.34 20.98
N VAL A 310 11.85 -4.19 20.49
CA VAL A 310 13.08 -4.63 21.19
C VAL A 310 13.74 -3.50 21.98
N ALA A 311 13.45 -2.24 21.65
CA ALA A 311 14.08 -1.07 22.29
C ALA A 311 13.81 -0.99 23.81
N ASP A 312 12.76 -1.65 24.28
CA ASP A 312 12.34 -1.70 25.68
C ASP A 312 13.19 -2.68 26.54
N LYS A 313 13.81 -3.70 25.94
CA LYS A 313 14.54 -4.74 26.72
C LYS A 313 15.96 -4.34 27.11
N ASP A 314 16.64 -3.54 26.29
CA ASP A 314 18.04 -3.13 26.52
C ASP A 314 18.21 -1.64 26.87
N HIS A 315 17.10 -0.87 27.00
CA HIS A 315 17.09 0.54 27.41
C HIS A 315 17.94 1.51 26.56
N LYS A 316 18.34 1.12 25.34
CA LYS A 316 19.25 1.95 24.52
C LYS A 316 18.55 3.01 23.66
N GLN A 317 17.26 2.89 23.41
CA GLN A 317 16.45 3.91 22.71
C GLN A 317 15.08 4.01 23.37
N VAL A 318 14.87 5.04 24.19
CA VAL A 318 13.56 5.32 24.79
C VAL A 318 12.83 6.28 23.86
N PHE A 319 11.98 5.74 22.99
CA PHE A 319 10.98 6.54 22.28
C PHE A 319 9.73 6.67 23.14
N ALA A 320 9.18 7.87 23.23
CA ALA A 320 7.90 8.09 23.89
C ALA A 320 7.10 9.18 23.16
N ILE A 321 5.79 8.98 23.05
CA ILE A 321 4.87 9.99 22.55
C ILE A 321 3.80 10.23 23.61
N THR A 322 3.74 11.46 24.13
CA THR A 322 2.73 11.88 25.11
C THR A 322 1.80 12.89 24.48
N SER A 323 0.49 12.67 24.61
CA SER A 323 -0.53 13.64 24.15
C SER A 323 -0.61 14.83 25.11
N LEU A 324 -0.74 16.03 24.57
CA LEU A 324 -0.88 17.28 25.32
C LEU A 324 -2.32 17.81 25.27
N GLU A 325 -2.64 18.73 26.19
CA GLU A 325 -3.86 19.54 26.10
C GLU A 325 -3.78 20.33 24.77
N GLU A 326 -4.84 20.29 23.94
CA GLU A 326 -4.92 20.84 22.55
C GLU A 326 -4.58 19.89 21.39
N GLY A 327 -4.21 18.62 21.65
CA GLY A 327 -4.03 17.60 20.60
C GLY A 327 -2.69 17.65 19.87
N SER A 328 -1.73 18.41 20.41
CA SER A 328 -0.31 18.28 20.11
C SER A 328 0.32 17.12 20.90
N TYR A 329 1.57 16.81 20.58
CA TYR A 329 2.32 15.71 21.17
C TYR A 329 3.72 16.15 21.58
N THR A 330 4.18 15.67 22.73
CA THR A 330 5.61 15.63 23.04
C THR A 330 6.19 14.33 22.52
N VAL A 331 7.20 14.42 21.66
CA VAL A 331 7.96 13.26 21.16
C VAL A 331 9.35 13.28 21.77
N LYS A 332 9.74 12.17 22.38
CA LYS A 332 11.04 11.99 23.02
C LYS A 332 11.84 10.89 22.32
N ALA A 333 13.13 11.13 22.12
CA ALA A 333 14.12 10.16 21.67
C ALA A 333 15.41 10.36 22.47
N GLY A 334 15.81 9.36 23.25
CA GLY A 334 16.97 9.47 24.14
C GLY A 334 16.76 10.59 25.17
N ASP A 335 17.67 11.57 25.21
CA ASP A 335 17.60 12.72 26.12
C ASP A 335 16.93 13.95 25.51
N THR A 336 16.49 13.87 24.24
CA THR A 336 15.91 15.01 23.51
C THR A 336 14.40 14.85 23.39
N SER A 337 13.68 15.97 23.48
CA SER A 337 12.24 16.02 23.24
C SER A 337 11.84 17.25 22.44
N ILE A 338 10.82 17.11 21.61
CA ILE A 338 10.20 18.21 20.86
C ILE A 338 8.68 18.14 21.01
N GLU A 339 8.02 19.27 20.78
CA GLU A 339 6.57 19.32 20.63
C GLU A 339 6.20 19.41 19.15
N VAL A 340 5.19 18.65 18.74
CA VAL A 340 4.72 18.58 17.36
C VAL A 340 3.20 18.54 17.31
N ASN A 341 2.61 19.11 16.27
CA ASN A 341 1.20 18.94 15.96
C ASN A 341 0.94 17.59 15.23
N PRO A 342 -0.32 17.19 14.99
CA PRO A 342 -0.63 15.91 14.34
C PRO A 342 0.01 15.70 12.94
N ALA A 343 0.15 16.76 12.13
CA ALA A 343 0.75 16.66 10.81
C ALA A 343 2.28 16.47 10.90
N GLU A 344 2.91 17.23 11.79
CA GLU A 344 4.33 17.14 12.09
C GLU A 344 4.69 15.78 12.70
N LEU A 345 3.81 15.20 13.52
CA LEU A 345 3.95 13.84 14.04
C LEU A 345 3.97 12.80 12.91
N VAL A 346 3.03 12.88 11.95
CA VAL A 346 3.01 11.97 10.78
C VAL A 346 4.28 12.12 9.95
N SER A 347 4.73 13.35 9.71
CA SER A 347 6.00 13.61 9.02
C SER A 347 7.16 12.98 9.78
N LEU A 348 7.30 13.23 11.08
CA LEU A 348 8.39 12.67 11.88
C LEU A 348 8.38 11.13 11.88
N LEU A 349 7.21 10.51 12.00
CA LEU A 349 7.07 9.06 12.01
C LEU A 349 7.44 8.41 10.68
N PHE A 350 7.04 8.97 9.54
CA PHE A 350 7.04 8.23 8.27
C PHE A 350 7.79 8.91 7.11
N ASP A 351 8.13 10.19 7.21
CA ASP A 351 8.86 10.92 6.17
C ASP A 351 10.37 10.92 6.47
N PRO A 352 11.21 10.28 5.62
CA PRO A 352 12.65 10.27 5.84
C PRO A 352 13.29 11.66 5.77
N LEU A 353 12.61 12.63 5.17
CA LEU A 353 13.04 14.03 5.01
C LEU A 353 12.37 14.99 6.00
N SER A 354 11.71 14.48 7.04
CA SER A 354 11.04 15.32 8.04
C SER A 354 11.98 16.41 8.60
N PRO A 355 11.55 17.69 8.62
CA PRO A 355 12.37 18.78 9.16
C PRO A 355 12.58 18.67 10.67
N HIS A 356 11.80 17.82 11.36
CA HIS A 356 11.91 17.58 12.80
C HIS A 356 12.93 16.48 13.14
N LYS A 357 13.31 15.64 12.17
CA LYS A 357 14.27 14.55 12.40
C LYS A 357 15.64 15.05 12.89
N PRO A 358 16.24 16.13 12.36
CA PRO A 358 17.49 16.68 12.91
C PRO A 358 17.38 17.19 14.35
N LEU A 359 16.17 17.46 14.85
CA LEU A 359 15.92 17.89 16.23
C LEU A 359 15.85 16.71 17.20
N LEU A 360 15.75 15.47 16.70
CA LEU A 360 15.74 14.23 17.47
C LEU A 360 16.78 13.27 16.87
N PRO A 361 18.09 13.44 17.15
CA PRO A 361 19.15 12.70 16.46
C PRO A 361 19.06 11.18 16.62
N ASP A 362 18.49 10.70 17.73
CA ASP A 362 18.29 9.27 17.99
C ASP A 362 17.02 8.70 17.35
N TRP A 363 16.21 9.53 16.67
CA TRP A 363 14.96 9.11 16.06
C TRP A 363 15.16 8.31 14.78
N SER A 364 14.40 7.22 14.67
CA SER A 364 14.35 6.39 13.47
C SER A 364 12.99 6.53 12.79
N THR A 365 12.99 6.97 11.53
CA THR A 365 11.79 7.03 10.69
C THR A 365 11.31 5.62 10.37
N ILE A 366 10.02 5.36 10.52
CA ILE A 366 9.38 4.08 10.24
C ILE A 366 9.07 3.99 8.73
N PRO A 367 9.70 3.08 7.97
CA PRO A 367 9.31 2.86 6.59
C PRO A 367 7.93 2.21 6.51
N LEU A 368 7.14 2.60 5.50
CA LEU A 368 5.84 2.01 5.20
C LEU A 368 5.81 1.58 3.73
N PRO A 369 5.13 0.47 3.39
CA PRO A 369 5.05 -0.03 2.03
C PRO A 369 4.26 0.93 1.13
N HIS A 370 4.43 0.80 -0.18
CA HIS A 370 3.61 1.52 -1.14
C HIS A 370 2.14 1.08 -1.05
N THR A 371 1.21 2.03 -0.98
CA THR A 371 -0.21 1.74 -0.75
C THR A 371 -1.02 1.54 -2.03
N SER A 372 -0.45 1.83 -3.21
CA SER A 372 -1.08 1.53 -4.51
C SER A 372 -0.62 0.19 -5.10
N GLY A 373 -0.19 -0.73 -4.24
CA GLY A 373 0.20 -2.09 -4.62
C GLY A 373 -0.97 -3.08 -4.54
N LEU A 374 -0.66 -4.35 -4.26
CA LEU A 374 -1.67 -5.42 -4.20
C LEU A 374 -2.72 -5.22 -3.09
N ASN A 375 -2.33 -4.56 -1.99
CA ASN A 375 -3.20 -4.28 -0.84
C ASN A 375 -4.05 -3.00 -0.99
N TYR A 376 -4.10 -2.40 -2.18
CA TYR A 376 -4.94 -1.24 -2.47
C TYR A 376 -6.44 -1.58 -2.32
N ILE A 377 -7.21 -0.70 -1.67
CA ILE A 377 -8.67 -0.86 -1.46
C ILE A 377 -9.51 0.39 -1.71
#